data_AF-A0A6A4CAG2-F1
#
_entry.id   AF-A0A6A4CAG2-F1
#
_cell.length_a   1.000
_cell.length_b   1.000
_cell.length_c   1.000
_cell.angle_alpha   90.00
_cell.angle_beta   90.00
_cell.angle_gamma   90.00
#
_symmetry.space_group_name_H-M   'P 1'
#
loop_
_entity.id
_entity.type
_entity.pdbx_description
1 polymer ?
#
loop_
_entity_poly.entity_id
_entity_poly.type
_entity_poly.pdbx_seq_one_letter_code
_entity_poly.pdbx_strand_id
1 'polypeptide(L)'
;MLEGVWNPVHKKLLLCTLMTDWEAAAKTPWTTEDATMRQEALMSANVSCDESVRAWTQRENEILLAYLRGRLDLPHPPNFIKEILIGEHRAMFEDMHEAYLNATLTAVDALLLHVLLLARADARGEAAVLAQQLVPLLEFAHGSG
;
A
#
# COMPACT_ATOMS: atom_id res chain seq x y z
N MET A 1 23.38 16.13 13.41
CA MET A 1 23.91 14.88 12.80
C MET A 1 23.36 13.72 13.61
N LEU A 2 22.96 12.61 12.98
CA LEU A 2 22.42 11.43 13.68
C LEU A 2 23.54 10.77 14.51
N GLU A 3 23.49 10.91 15.83
CA GLU A 3 24.47 10.33 16.76
C GLU A 3 24.00 8.94 17.26
N GLY A 4 24.83 7.92 17.02
CA GLY A 4 24.62 6.53 17.44
C GLY A 4 25.68 5.60 16.83
N VAL A 5 25.99 4.48 17.50
CA VAL A 5 26.93 3.47 16.96
C VAL A 5 26.18 2.58 15.97
N TRP A 6 26.13 3.01 14.70
CA TRP A 6 25.49 2.24 13.64
C TRP A 6 26.44 1.19 13.06
N ASN A 7 25.94 -0.03 12.90
CA ASN A 7 26.60 -1.07 12.11
C ASN A 7 26.88 -0.53 10.68
N PRO A 8 28.12 -0.69 10.14
CA PRO A 8 28.46 -0.27 8.78
C PRO A 8 27.49 -0.78 7.70
N VAL A 9 26.92 -1.97 7.89
CA VAL A 9 25.92 -2.55 6.98
C VAL A 9 24.62 -1.73 6.99
N HIS A 10 24.16 -1.30 8.16
CA HIS A 10 22.96 -0.47 8.28
C HIS A 10 23.18 0.92 7.67
N LYS A 11 24.37 1.52 7.83
CA LYS A 11 24.70 2.80 7.18
C LYS A 11 24.65 2.68 5.65
N LYS A 12 25.19 1.58 5.11
CA LYS A 12 25.17 1.32 3.66
C LYS A 12 23.74 1.14 3.15
N LEU A 13 22.92 0.35 3.84
CA LEU A 13 21.49 0.18 3.52
C LEU A 13 20.76 1.52 3.53
N LEU A 14 20.95 2.33 4.57
CA LEU A 14 20.28 3.60 4.74
C LEU A 14 20.70 4.61 3.65
N LEU A 15 21.99 4.67 3.31
CA LEU A 15 22.48 5.45 2.17
C LEU A 15 21.91 4.96 0.84
N CYS A 16 21.87 3.64 0.60
CA CYS A 16 21.25 3.10 -0.60
C CYS A 16 19.78 3.50 -0.69
N THR A 17 19.00 3.35 0.39
CA THR A 17 17.58 3.75 0.45
C THR A 17 17.39 5.24 0.20
N LEU A 18 18.22 6.11 0.78
CA LEU A 18 18.15 7.56 0.58
C LEU A 18 18.54 8.00 -0.83
N MET A 19 19.45 7.27 -1.48
CA MET A 19 19.91 7.56 -2.84
C MET A 19 19.04 6.91 -3.92
N THR A 20 18.13 6.00 -3.55
CA THR A 20 17.13 5.44 -4.46
C THR A 20 16.20 6.56 -4.91
N ASP A 21 16.07 6.72 -6.22
CA ASP A 21 15.09 7.61 -6.81
C ASP A 21 13.69 6.97 -6.70
N TRP A 22 12.99 7.33 -5.63
CA TRP A 22 11.62 6.89 -5.38
C TRP A 22 10.61 7.49 -6.36
N GLU A 23 10.92 8.61 -7.02
CA GLU A 23 10.05 9.19 -8.04
C GLU A 23 10.08 8.40 -9.34
N ALA A 24 11.22 7.82 -9.70
CA ALA A 24 11.33 6.95 -10.87
C ALA A 24 10.47 5.69 -10.72
N ALA A 25 10.41 5.11 -9.52
CA ALA A 25 9.56 3.96 -9.22
C ALA A 25 8.06 4.30 -9.39
N ALA A 26 7.64 5.47 -8.93
CA ALA A 26 6.26 5.96 -9.04
C ALA A 26 5.85 6.35 -10.49
N LYS A 27 6.83 6.69 -11.35
CA LYS A 27 6.59 7.12 -12.73
C LYS A 27 6.51 5.97 -13.73
N THR A 28 6.66 4.71 -13.31
CA THR A 28 6.54 3.56 -14.23
C THR A 28 5.12 3.55 -14.80
N PRO A 29 4.92 3.85 -16.09
CA PRO A 29 3.58 3.89 -16.65
C PRO A 29 3.01 2.47 -16.67
N TRP A 30 1.78 2.34 -16.20
CA TRP A 30 1.02 1.11 -16.32
C TRP A 30 1.05 0.63 -17.76
N THR A 31 1.36 -0.65 -17.96
CA THR A 31 1.20 -1.22 -19.31
C THR A 31 -0.28 -1.23 -19.67
N THR A 32 -0.59 -1.18 -20.97
CA THR A 32 -1.99 -1.27 -21.43
C THR A 32 -2.67 -2.53 -20.89
N GLU A 33 -1.92 -3.62 -20.77
CA GLU A 33 -2.40 -4.87 -20.19
C GLU A 33 -2.76 -4.73 -18.70
N ASP A 34 -1.91 -4.11 -17.89
CA ASP A 34 -2.19 -3.93 -16.46
C ASP A 34 -3.43 -3.04 -16.22
N ALA A 35 -3.63 -2.02 -17.07
CA ALA A 35 -4.81 -1.18 -17.03
C ALA A 35 -6.10 -1.98 -17.34
N THR A 36 -6.05 -2.89 -18.32
CA THR A 36 -7.20 -3.78 -18.63
C THR A 36 -7.48 -4.74 -17.48
N MET A 37 -6.45 -5.34 -16.89
CA MET A 37 -6.59 -6.25 -15.74
C MET A 37 -7.17 -5.53 -14.52
N ARG A 38 -6.76 -4.28 -14.27
CA ARG A 38 -7.32 -3.43 -13.21
C ARG A 38 -8.80 -3.14 -13.45
N GLN A 39 -9.17 -2.80 -14.68
CA GLN A 39 -10.58 -2.57 -15.02
C GLN A 39 -11.42 -3.83 -14.81
N GLU A 40 -10.93 -4.99 -15.25
CA GLU A 40 -11.60 -6.29 -15.06
C GLU A 40 -11.75 -6.65 -13.58
N ALA A 41 -10.71 -6.44 -12.76
CA ALA A 41 -10.75 -6.67 -11.32
C ALA A 41 -11.77 -5.78 -10.58
N LEU A 42 -12.01 -4.57 -11.09
CA LEU A 42 -12.90 -3.58 -10.50
C LEU A 42 -14.34 -3.66 -11.03
N MET A 43 -14.60 -4.44 -12.09
CA MET A 43 -15.96 -4.64 -12.57
C MET A 43 -16.86 -5.18 -11.46
N SER A 44 -18.13 -4.75 -11.48
CA SER A 44 -19.11 -5.22 -10.51
C SER A 44 -19.31 -6.72 -10.65
N ALA A 45 -19.06 -7.45 -9.57
CA ALA A 45 -19.33 -8.88 -9.47
C ALA A 45 -20.73 -9.11 -8.87
N ASN A 46 -21.41 -10.14 -9.36
CA ASN A 46 -22.66 -10.62 -8.79
C ASN A 46 -22.34 -11.44 -7.53
N VAL A 47 -22.58 -10.86 -6.35
CA VAL A 47 -22.28 -11.50 -5.07
C VAL A 47 -23.01 -12.85 -5.01
N SER A 48 -22.25 -13.94 -4.99
CA SER A 48 -22.82 -15.28 -4.87
C SER A 48 -22.92 -15.67 -3.41
N CYS A 49 -23.95 -16.46 -3.08
CA CYS A 49 -24.02 -17.15 -1.79
C CYS A 49 -22.99 -18.28 -1.75
N ASP A 50 -22.53 -18.64 -0.55
CA ASP A 50 -21.47 -19.64 -0.36
C ASP A 50 -21.81 -21.02 -0.94
N GLU A 51 -23.10 -21.32 -1.17
CA GLU A 51 -23.56 -22.56 -1.77
C GLU A 51 -23.49 -22.57 -3.32
N SER A 52 -23.22 -21.43 -3.97
CA SER A 52 -23.26 -21.27 -5.43
C SER A 52 -22.01 -20.60 -5.99
N VAL A 53 -20.84 -21.06 -5.59
CA VAL A 53 -19.56 -20.52 -6.11
C VAL A 53 -19.36 -20.91 -7.58
N ARG A 54 -19.05 -19.93 -8.43
CA ARG A 54 -18.75 -20.15 -9.85
C ARG A 54 -17.32 -20.66 -10.01
N ALA A 55 -17.09 -21.54 -10.99
CA ALA A 55 -15.73 -21.91 -11.40
C ALA A 55 -14.93 -20.70 -11.90
N TRP A 56 -13.65 -20.63 -11.55
CA TRP A 56 -12.78 -19.55 -12.00
C TRP A 56 -12.53 -19.62 -13.51
N THR A 57 -12.12 -18.50 -14.10
CA THR A 57 -11.58 -18.46 -15.46
C THR A 57 -10.07 -18.30 -15.46
N GLN A 58 -9.42 -18.67 -16.57
CA GLN A 58 -7.96 -18.49 -16.72
C GLN A 58 -7.54 -17.01 -16.64
N ARG A 59 -8.39 -16.10 -17.12
CA ARG A 59 -8.15 -14.66 -17.05
C ARG A 59 -8.18 -14.14 -15.61
N GLU A 60 -9.15 -14.58 -14.82
CA GLU A 60 -9.25 -14.22 -13.39
C GLU A 60 -8.05 -14.72 -12.59
N ASN A 61 -7.51 -15.89 -12.93
CA ASN A 61 -6.26 -16.38 -12.33
C ASN A 61 -5.08 -15.45 -12.61
N GLU A 62 -4.90 -15.05 -13.87
CA GLU A 62 -3.81 -14.15 -14.27
C GLU A 62 -3.89 -12.82 -13.50
N ILE A 63 -5.11 -12.29 -13.37
CA ILE A 63 -5.38 -11.07 -12.60
C ILE A 63 -5.09 -11.28 -11.11
N LEU A 64 -5.54 -12.40 -10.52
CA LEU A 64 -5.31 -12.70 -9.11
C LEU A 64 -3.82 -12.88 -8.80
N LEU A 65 -3.07 -13.53 -9.68
CA LEU A 65 -1.62 -13.69 -9.56
C LEU A 65 -0.89 -12.35 -9.70
N ALA A 66 -1.32 -11.49 -10.62
CA ALA A 66 -0.75 -10.15 -10.77
C ALA A 66 -1.03 -9.27 -9.53
N TYR A 67 -2.22 -9.39 -8.95
CA TYR A 67 -2.59 -8.75 -7.69
C TYR A 67 -1.74 -9.23 -6.51
N LEU A 68 -1.61 -10.56 -6.32
CA LEU A 68 -0.80 -11.13 -5.24
C LEU A 68 0.69 -10.80 -5.35
N ARG A 69 1.18 -10.52 -6.56
CA ARG A 69 2.57 -10.08 -6.80
C ARG A 69 2.79 -8.59 -6.54
N GLY A 70 1.74 -7.84 -6.17
CA GLY A 70 1.80 -6.38 -6.03
C GLY A 70 1.98 -5.64 -7.36
N ARG A 71 1.79 -6.32 -8.50
CA ARG A 71 1.86 -5.70 -9.83
C ARG A 71 0.60 -4.89 -10.12
N LEU A 72 -0.54 -5.33 -9.60
CA LEU A 72 -1.80 -4.58 -9.65
C LEU A 72 -2.06 -3.91 -8.31
N ASP A 73 -1.96 -2.60 -8.30
CA ASP A 73 -2.44 -1.75 -7.22
C ASP A 73 -3.97 -1.66 -7.35
N LEU A 74 -4.68 -2.03 -6.29
CA LEU A 74 -6.14 -2.03 -6.25
C LEU A 74 -6.58 -1.42 -4.91
N PRO A 75 -7.71 -0.67 -4.86
CA PRO A 75 -8.23 -0.10 -3.62
C PRO A 75 -8.86 -1.13 -2.67
N HIS A 76 -9.15 -2.33 -3.17
CA HIS A 76 -9.70 -3.46 -2.44
C HIS A 76 -9.37 -4.75 -3.21
N PRO A 77 -9.56 -5.95 -2.63
CA PRO A 77 -9.42 -7.20 -3.35
C PRO A 77 -10.28 -7.24 -4.64
N PRO A 78 -9.86 -7.96 -5.70
CA PRO A 78 -10.62 -8.09 -6.93
C PRO A 78 -12.08 -8.52 -6.69
N ASN A 79 -13.04 -7.83 -7.32
CA ASN A 79 -14.47 -8.02 -7.04
C ASN A 79 -14.97 -9.43 -7.40
N PHE A 80 -14.44 -10.04 -8.47
CA PHE A 80 -14.85 -11.38 -8.89
C PHE A 80 -14.57 -12.46 -7.82
N ILE A 81 -13.67 -12.20 -6.85
CA ILE A 81 -13.41 -13.09 -5.70
C ILE A 81 -14.69 -13.39 -4.93
N LYS A 82 -15.66 -12.45 -4.94
CA LYS A 82 -16.97 -12.61 -4.29
C LYS A 82 -17.87 -13.65 -4.98
N GLU A 83 -17.55 -14.03 -6.21
CA GLU A 83 -18.28 -15.08 -6.96
C GLU A 83 -17.57 -16.43 -6.94
N ILE A 84 -16.23 -16.41 -6.80
CA ILE A 84 -15.36 -17.59 -6.97
C ILE A 84 -14.83 -18.16 -5.65
N LEU A 85 -14.94 -17.44 -4.53
CA LEU A 85 -14.52 -17.91 -3.21
C LEU A 85 -15.68 -17.87 -2.22
N ILE A 86 -15.70 -18.87 -1.33
CA ILE A 86 -16.55 -18.89 -0.14
C ILE A 86 -16.12 -17.81 0.88
N GLY A 87 -17.04 -17.42 1.74
CA GLY A 87 -16.89 -16.34 2.73
C GLY A 87 -15.60 -16.39 3.55
N GLU A 88 -15.19 -17.57 4.02
CA GLU A 88 -13.96 -17.73 4.83
C GLU A 88 -12.70 -17.34 4.05
N HIS A 89 -12.55 -17.81 2.81
CA HIS A 89 -11.41 -17.45 1.98
C HIS A 89 -11.46 -15.97 1.57
N ARG A 90 -12.66 -15.41 1.37
CA ARG A 90 -12.82 -13.98 1.08
C ARG A 90 -12.34 -13.10 2.23
N ALA A 91 -12.74 -13.44 3.46
CA ALA A 91 -12.30 -12.73 4.66
C ALA A 91 -10.76 -12.76 4.79
N MET A 92 -10.14 -13.91 4.55
CA MET A 92 -8.67 -14.03 4.54
C MET A 92 -8.01 -13.10 3.51
N PHE A 93 -8.57 -12.96 2.30
CA PHE A 93 -8.05 -12.05 1.27
C PHE A 93 -8.26 -10.57 1.63
N GLU A 94 -9.38 -10.24 2.28
CA GLU A 94 -9.69 -8.90 2.77
C GLU A 94 -8.72 -8.50 3.90
N ASP A 95 -8.50 -9.37 4.88
CA ASP A 95 -7.53 -9.15 5.98
C ASP A 95 -6.10 -8.97 5.45
N MET A 96 -5.68 -9.82 4.50
CA MET A 96 -4.36 -9.71 3.86
C MET A 96 -4.22 -8.38 3.11
N HIS A 97 -5.27 -7.96 2.38
CA HIS A 97 -5.25 -6.70 1.66
C HIS A 97 -5.10 -5.52 2.61
N GLU A 98 -5.87 -5.50 3.69
CA GLU A 98 -5.81 -4.46 4.71
C GLU A 98 -4.42 -4.40 5.37
N ALA A 99 -3.86 -5.54 5.74
CA ALA A 99 -2.58 -5.61 6.46
C ALA A 99 -1.36 -5.22 5.60
N TYR A 100 -1.34 -5.59 4.31
CA TYR A 100 -0.10 -5.52 3.52
C TYR A 100 -0.18 -4.60 2.29
N LEU A 101 -1.36 -4.41 1.71
CA LEU A 101 -1.54 -3.68 0.45
C LEU A 101 -2.16 -2.29 0.68
N ASN A 102 -3.06 -2.15 1.65
CA ASN A 102 -3.66 -0.87 2.01
C ASN A 102 -2.68 0.03 2.81
N ALA A 103 -1.78 -0.58 3.58
CA ALA A 103 -0.73 0.13 4.31
C ALA A 103 0.26 0.86 3.39
N THR A 104 0.54 0.30 2.21
CA THR A 104 1.45 0.91 1.23
C THR A 104 0.84 2.15 0.58
N LEU A 105 -0.50 2.20 0.42
CA LEU A 105 -1.24 3.37 -0.08
C LEU A 105 -1.35 4.48 0.97
N THR A 106 -1.60 4.13 2.24
CA THR A 106 -1.71 5.11 3.34
C THR A 106 -0.38 5.70 3.80
N ALA A 107 0.73 4.97 3.65
CA ALA A 107 2.06 5.50 3.97
C ALA A 107 2.45 6.69 3.08
N VAL A 108 2.03 6.72 1.81
CA VAL A 108 2.29 7.84 0.90
C VAL A 108 1.47 9.07 1.30
N ASP A 109 0.22 8.89 1.69
CA ASP A 109 -0.63 10.00 2.19
C ASP A 109 -0.15 10.54 3.53
N ALA A 110 0.26 9.67 4.46
CA ALA A 110 0.80 10.09 5.75
C ALA A 110 2.14 10.83 5.59
N LEU A 111 3.03 10.35 4.72
CA LEU A 111 4.31 11.01 4.44
C LEU A 111 4.09 12.34 3.69
N LEU A 112 3.18 12.38 2.72
CA LEU A 112 2.83 13.60 1.98
C LEU A 112 2.18 14.64 2.91
N LEU A 113 1.29 14.21 3.81
CA LEU A 113 0.72 15.07 4.84
C LEU A 113 1.80 15.59 5.79
N HIS A 114 2.77 14.75 6.16
CA HIS A 114 3.90 15.16 7.01
C HIS A 114 4.81 16.17 6.30
N VAL A 115 5.13 15.95 5.02
CA VAL A 115 5.92 16.89 4.21
C VAL A 115 5.17 18.21 3.98
N LEU A 116 3.87 18.16 3.72
CA LEU A 116 3.03 19.37 3.58
C LEU A 116 2.88 20.13 4.90
N LEU A 117 2.76 19.42 6.03
CA LEU A 117 2.71 20.05 7.35
C LEU A 117 4.06 20.69 7.71
N LEU A 118 5.18 20.04 7.39
CA LEU A 118 6.52 20.60 7.55
C LEU A 118 6.73 21.83 6.64
N ALA A 119 6.33 21.76 5.37
CA ALA A 119 6.41 22.89 4.43
C ALA A 119 5.53 24.07 4.88
N ARG A 120 4.35 23.80 5.44
CA ARG A 120 3.44 24.82 6.01
C ARG A 120 3.98 25.42 7.31
N ALA A 121 4.70 24.65 8.12
CA ALA A 121 5.33 25.10 9.35
C ALA A 121 6.57 25.95 9.09
N ASP A 122 7.35 25.62 8.06
CA ASP A 122 8.51 26.39 7.59
C ASP A 122 8.09 27.77 7.06
N ALA A 123 7.01 27.84 6.27
CA ALA A 123 6.43 29.10 5.79
C ALA A 123 5.90 30.03 6.91
N ARG A 124 5.71 29.53 8.13
CA ARG A 124 5.28 30.30 9.31
C ARG A 124 6.39 30.50 10.35
N GLY A 125 7.57 29.92 10.15
CA GLY A 125 8.67 29.97 11.12
C GLY A 125 8.45 29.14 12.39
N GLU A 126 7.53 28.17 12.36
CA GLU A 126 7.10 27.37 13.54
C GLU A 126 7.46 25.87 13.43
N ALA A 127 8.33 25.50 12.48
CA ALA A 127 8.71 24.11 12.20
C ALA A 127 9.19 23.31 13.43
N ALA A 128 9.87 23.97 14.37
CA ALA A 128 10.38 23.33 15.58
C ALA A 128 9.28 22.90 16.56
N VAL A 129 8.14 23.62 16.61
CA VAL A 129 7.05 23.36 17.55
C VAL A 129 6.18 22.20 17.07
N LEU A 130 5.88 22.15 15.77
CA LEU A 130 5.08 21.08 15.18
C LEU A 130 5.84 19.75 15.12
N ALA A 131 7.17 19.78 14.90
CA ALA A 131 8.01 18.58 14.99
C ALA A 131 7.98 17.97 16.41
N GLN A 132 7.95 18.78 17.47
CA GLN A 132 7.86 18.28 18.85
C GLN A 132 6.46 17.76 19.23
N GLN A 133 5.40 18.27 18.61
CA GLN A 133 4.02 17.81 18.87
C GLN A 133 3.61 16.57 18.06
N LEU A 134 4.25 16.30 16.92
CA LEU A 134 3.93 15.14 16.06
C LEU A 134 4.73 13.87 16.40
N VAL A 135 5.85 13.98 17.12
CA VAL A 135 6.61 12.81 17.64
C VAL A 135 5.74 11.82 18.43
N PRO A 136 4.88 12.25 19.38
CA PRO A 136 4.02 11.31 20.12
C PRO A 136 2.89 10.68 19.28
N LEU A 137 2.50 11.29 18.15
CA LEU A 137 1.48 10.71 17.25
C LEU A 137 2.06 9.61 16.33
N LEU A 138 3.35 9.70 16.00
CA LEU A 138 4.08 8.67 15.26
C LEU A 138 4.42 7.44 16.13
N GLU A 139 4.70 7.64 17.42
CA GLU A 139 4.89 6.54 18.37
C GLU A 139 3.60 5.71 18.57
N PHE A 140 2.42 6.33 18.47
CA PHE A 140 1.14 5.63 18.54
C PHE A 140 0.86 4.74 17.31
N ALA A 141 1.45 5.07 16.15
CA ALA A 141 1.32 4.29 14.92
C ALA A 141 2.31 3.12 14.80
N HIS A 142 3.29 3.01 15.71
CA HIS A 142 4.25 1.89 15.77
C HIS A 142 4.20 1.10 17.10
N GLY A 143 3.32 1.49 18.04
CA GLY A 143 3.13 0.79 19.31
C GLY A 143 2.22 -0.42 19.18
N SER A 144 2.82 -1.61 19.09
CA SER A 144 2.19 -2.85 19.55
C SER A 144 1.79 -2.72 21.02
N GLY A 145 0.51 -2.94 21.30
CA GLY A 145 -0.07 -3.05 22.64
C GLY A 145 -1.58 -3.19 22.54
#